data_AF-A0A9P8DW08-F1
#
_entry.id   AF-A0A9P8DW08-F1
#
_cell.length_a   1.000
_cell.length_b   1.000
_cell.length_c   1.000
_cell.angle_alpha   90.00
_cell.angle_beta   90.00
_cell.angle_gamma   90.00
#
_symmetry.space_group_name_H-M   'P 1'
#
loop_
_entity.id
_entity.type
_entity.pdbx_description
1 polymer ?
#
loop_
_entity_poly.entity_id
_entity_poly.type
_entity_poly.pdbx_seq_one_letter_code
_entity_poly.pdbx_strand_id
1 'polypeptide(L)'
;LRSLNRIGESAAGISIAEKYRDMQTLVQLVIEESQFMSNILNDPGTVSHDRTETQANMNKLQAKVEGYFRTFGEEWANAFFDNHLSSRRSYGLLKEAEDFREPLTRYLRAEKARGRLSWINDVLREGDFQEASTTLTTLAEEKEVKFWNKKVELSLAKLTSLAAMEEKGAKGNQERLNDDLTVVNTQEAIRQHLQYILYAAVDIEAEVQLACDTYAAYLQLKTPALYGLLEASLMHMLRNEALSVEEMIDILTLMDTKESEDSEVNIIGKQFLMALQVLEAGKSRMEEARFETNLRMIWKRCYLQDDWEFINNTRKRTDKLISRHIRDTFACQTMMRGLELSLFHPGSGIRMMTPSETLGAGCTAGELQSRFPGEELRDPIMHDNLIQDRQLQELIEKCNADRWHAVCVEEAKKKLEEEAAASAHEEAAAQQLKQTLTEAENNDAETNLDAQMVDDSAGTESEREQQTADDGDVQMA
;
A
#
# COMPACT_ATOMS: atom_id res chain seq x y z
N LEU A 1 18.09 40.95 26.93
CA LEU A 1 16.79 40.88 26.20
C LEU A 1 15.73 40.10 26.99
N ARG A 2 15.98 38.85 27.42
CA ARG A 2 15.04 38.10 28.31
C ARG A 2 14.66 38.81 29.62
N SER A 3 15.49 39.73 30.11
CA SER A 3 15.21 40.54 31.31
C SER A 3 14.28 41.74 31.08
N LEU A 4 14.14 42.24 29.85
CA LEU A 4 13.29 43.38 29.51
C LEU A 4 11.80 43.02 29.51
N ASN A 5 11.49 41.75 29.18
CA ASN A 5 10.13 41.23 29.22
C ASN A 5 9.55 41.19 30.65
N ARG A 6 10.40 41.11 31.67
CA ARG A 6 10.00 41.13 33.08
C ARG A 6 9.70 42.52 33.64
N ILE A 7 9.97 43.58 32.87
CA ILE A 7 9.92 44.99 33.32
C ILE A 7 8.79 45.78 32.63
N GLY A 8 8.00 45.14 31.75
CA GLY A 8 6.89 45.81 31.05
C GLY A 8 7.33 46.69 29.87
N GLU A 9 8.56 46.49 29.36
CA GLU A 9 9.06 47.15 28.15
C GLU A 9 9.15 46.18 26.96
N SER A 10 8.10 45.38 26.74
CA SER A 10 8.00 44.46 25.60
C SER A 10 8.14 45.19 24.26
N ALA A 11 7.56 46.40 24.13
CA ALA A 11 7.69 47.23 22.94
C ALA A 11 9.14 47.64 22.61
N ALA A 12 9.95 47.96 23.62
CA ALA A 12 11.37 48.28 23.43
C ALA A 12 12.17 47.01 23.06
N GLY A 13 11.84 45.88 23.69
CA GLY A 13 12.41 44.57 23.34
C GLY A 13 12.15 44.19 21.88
N ILE A 14 10.90 44.36 21.41
CA ILE A 14 10.51 44.13 20.01
C ILE A 14 11.33 45.02 19.08
N SER A 15 11.46 46.32 19.35
CA SER A 15 12.22 47.24 18.51
C SER A 15 13.72 46.89 18.43
N ILE A 16 14.30 46.43 19.53
CA ILE A 16 15.70 45.97 19.54
C ILE A 16 15.83 44.68 18.71
N ALA A 17 14.94 43.71 18.89
CA ALA A 17 14.96 42.47 18.13
C ALA A 17 14.75 42.71 16.62
N GLU A 18 13.85 43.63 16.24
CA GLU A 18 13.66 44.12 14.86
C GLU A 18 14.99 44.68 14.29
N LYS A 19 15.68 45.54 15.04
CA LYS A 19 16.91 46.21 14.60
C LYS A 19 18.07 45.24 14.36
N TYR A 20 18.21 44.24 15.23
CA TYR A 20 19.29 43.25 15.14
C TYR A 20 18.91 42.00 14.32
N ARG A 21 17.68 41.94 13.78
CA ARG A 21 17.14 40.79 13.05
C ARG A 21 17.23 39.46 13.81
N ASP A 22 17.05 39.51 15.13
CA ASP A 22 16.95 38.30 15.95
C ASP A 22 15.51 37.78 15.91
N MET A 23 15.20 36.98 14.90
CA MET A 23 13.82 36.49 14.65
C MET A 23 13.31 35.59 15.77
N GLN A 24 14.16 34.76 16.38
CA GLN A 24 13.71 33.88 17.47
C GLN A 24 13.28 34.70 18.69
N THR A 25 14.09 35.70 19.07
CA THR A 25 13.73 36.60 20.18
C THR A 25 12.50 37.44 19.82
N LEU A 26 12.40 37.93 18.58
CA LEU A 26 11.26 38.72 18.12
C LEU A 26 9.96 37.92 18.20
N VAL A 27 9.94 36.68 17.70
CA VAL A 27 8.77 35.77 17.76
C VAL A 27 8.37 35.53 19.21
N GLN A 28 9.32 35.22 20.08
CA GLN A 28 9.03 34.95 21.49
C GLN A 28 8.36 36.15 22.18
N LEU A 29 8.90 37.35 21.97
CA LEU A 29 8.37 38.58 22.55
C LEU A 29 6.95 38.90 22.03
N VAL A 30 6.72 38.71 20.73
CA VAL A 30 5.40 38.91 20.12
C VAL A 30 4.37 37.93 20.68
N ILE A 31 4.72 36.65 20.82
CA ILE A 31 3.83 35.62 21.36
C ILE A 31 3.52 35.88 22.84
N GLU A 32 4.53 36.24 23.64
CA GLU A 32 4.37 36.57 25.05
C GLU A 32 3.47 37.80 25.25
N GLU A 33 3.68 38.85 24.44
CA GLU A 33 2.86 40.06 24.47
C GLU A 33 1.42 39.79 24.04
N SER A 34 1.21 38.98 22.99
CA SER A 34 -0.13 38.55 22.56
C SER A 34 -0.85 37.75 23.64
N GLN A 35 -0.17 36.81 24.31
CA GLN A 35 -0.75 36.06 25.43
C GLN A 35 -1.11 36.97 26.61
N PHE A 36 -0.24 37.92 26.94
CA PHE A 36 -0.50 38.90 27.99
C PHE A 36 -1.77 39.72 27.69
N MET A 37 -1.88 40.26 26.47
CA MET A 37 -3.07 41.01 26.04
C MET A 37 -4.33 40.14 25.99
N SER A 38 -4.22 38.88 25.55
CA SER A 38 -5.36 37.93 25.53
C SER A 38 -5.88 37.64 26.94
N ASN A 39 -4.99 37.49 27.93
CA ASN A 39 -5.38 37.29 29.32
C ASN A 39 -6.16 38.48 29.89
N ILE A 40 -5.73 39.71 29.59
CA ILE A 40 -6.43 40.95 30.00
C ILE A 40 -7.83 41.03 29.37
N LEU A 41 -7.96 40.66 28.10
CA LEU A 41 -9.25 40.70 27.38
C LEU A 41 -10.22 39.61 27.85
N ASN A 42 -9.71 38.47 28.33
CA ASN A 42 -10.55 37.37 28.83
C ASN A 42 -10.91 37.50 30.32
N ASP A 43 -10.27 38.42 31.06
CA ASP A 43 -10.61 38.69 32.46
C ASP A 43 -11.95 39.47 32.55
N PRO A 44 -12.97 38.91 33.24
CA PRO A 44 -14.26 39.58 33.46
C PRO A 44 -14.16 40.86 34.30
N GLY A 45 -13.08 41.03 35.07
CA GLY A 45 -12.83 42.18 35.94
C GLY A 45 -12.22 43.40 35.24
N THR A 46 -11.79 43.27 33.98
CA THR A 46 -11.11 44.35 33.25
C THR A 46 -12.08 45.49 32.89
N VAL A 47 -11.69 46.72 33.22
CA VAL A 47 -12.48 47.93 32.95
C VAL A 47 -12.68 48.13 31.43
N SER A 48 -13.85 48.63 31.01
CA SER A 48 -14.20 48.81 29.60
C SER A 48 -13.16 49.63 28.81
N HIS A 49 -12.59 50.68 29.42
CA HIS A 49 -11.57 51.51 28.79
C HIS A 49 -10.29 50.68 28.50
N ASP A 50 -9.81 49.94 29.48
CA ASP A 50 -8.59 49.13 29.38
C ASP A 50 -8.78 47.97 28.39
N ARG A 51 -10.00 47.41 28.31
CA ARG A 51 -10.36 46.44 27.26
C ARG A 51 -10.23 47.05 25.86
N THR A 52 -10.75 48.27 25.64
CA THR A 52 -10.68 48.93 24.32
C THR A 52 -9.24 49.28 23.92
N GLU A 53 -8.43 49.74 24.87
CA GLU A 53 -7.01 50.05 24.63
C GLU A 53 -6.19 48.79 24.35
N THR A 54 -6.39 47.74 25.15
CA THR A 54 -5.73 46.45 24.95
C THR A 54 -6.10 45.83 23.60
N GLN A 55 -7.36 45.93 23.19
CA GLN A 55 -7.78 45.46 21.87
C GLN A 55 -7.11 46.27 20.74
N ALA A 56 -7.00 47.59 20.87
CA ALA A 56 -6.32 48.42 19.87
C ALA A 56 -4.82 48.07 19.76
N ASN A 57 -4.16 47.78 20.88
CA ASN A 57 -2.75 47.37 20.90
C ASN A 57 -2.56 45.96 20.35
N MET A 58 -3.47 45.03 20.62
CA MET A 58 -3.50 43.70 20.01
C MET A 58 -3.60 43.80 18.48
N ASN A 59 -4.51 44.63 17.97
CA ASN A 59 -4.66 44.85 16.53
C ASN A 59 -3.40 45.44 15.88
N LYS A 60 -2.72 46.38 16.57
CA LYS A 60 -1.43 46.92 16.10
C LYS A 60 -0.33 45.86 16.07
N LEU A 61 -0.28 44.99 17.07
CA LEU A 61 0.69 43.90 17.13
C LEU A 61 0.42 42.88 16.02
N GLN A 62 -0.84 42.53 15.77
CA GLN A 62 -1.23 41.64 14.67
C GLN A 62 -0.83 42.22 13.31
N ALA A 63 -1.10 43.51 13.06
CA ALA A 63 -0.67 44.18 11.83
C ALA A 63 0.86 44.19 11.65
N LYS A 64 1.63 44.29 12.75
CA LYS A 64 3.09 44.15 12.70
C LYS A 64 3.52 42.73 12.32
N VAL A 65 2.88 41.72 12.90
CA VAL A 65 3.14 40.31 12.58
C VAL A 65 2.92 40.03 11.10
N GLU A 66 1.80 40.48 10.55
CA GLU A 66 1.52 40.39 9.10
C GLU A 66 2.60 41.12 8.26
N GLY A 67 3.03 42.31 8.71
CA GLY A 67 4.10 43.07 8.08
C GLY A 67 5.47 42.37 8.10
N TYR A 68 5.78 41.59 9.14
CA TYR A 68 7.04 40.85 9.25
C TYR A 68 7.17 39.73 8.22
N PHE A 69 6.08 39.05 7.85
CA PHE A 69 6.10 38.08 6.75
C PHE A 69 6.51 38.73 5.42
N ARG A 70 6.16 40.01 5.19
CA ARG A 70 6.57 40.75 3.99
C ARG A 70 7.97 41.33 4.09
N THR A 71 8.37 41.79 5.28
CA THR A 71 9.61 42.54 5.51
C THR A 71 10.83 41.64 5.71
N PHE A 72 10.67 40.58 6.50
CA PHE A 72 11.73 39.63 6.86
C PHE A 72 11.58 38.28 6.15
N GLY A 73 10.42 38.02 5.54
CA GLY A 73 10.22 36.85 4.67
C GLY A 73 10.39 35.53 5.41
N GLU A 74 11.18 34.62 4.81
CA GLU A 74 11.36 33.25 5.27
C GLU A 74 12.06 33.16 6.64
N GLU A 75 12.97 34.07 6.98
CA GLU A 75 13.65 34.08 8.29
C GLU A 75 12.66 34.26 9.44
N TRP A 76 11.68 35.15 9.26
CA TRP A 76 10.60 35.36 10.21
C TRP A 76 9.62 34.18 10.20
N ALA A 77 9.19 33.75 9.02
CA ALA A 77 8.23 32.65 8.88
C ALA A 77 8.73 31.37 9.56
N ASN A 78 10.00 31.00 9.31
CA ASN A 78 10.62 29.83 9.91
C ASN A 78 10.62 29.91 11.44
N ALA A 79 11.14 31.01 12.00
CA ALA A 79 11.16 31.20 13.45
C ALA A 79 9.75 31.22 14.08
N PHE A 80 8.78 31.83 13.38
CA PHE A 80 7.39 31.93 13.84
C PHE A 80 6.71 30.55 13.89
N PHE A 81 6.86 29.76 12.83
CA PHE A 81 6.25 28.44 12.74
C PHE A 81 6.97 27.39 13.62
N ASP A 82 8.30 27.46 13.74
CA ASP A 82 9.07 26.59 14.66
C ASP A 82 8.60 26.74 16.11
N ASN A 83 8.34 27.98 16.55
CA ASN A 83 7.83 28.25 17.89
C ASN A 83 6.42 27.66 18.09
N HIS A 84 5.54 27.78 17.09
CA HIS A 84 4.18 27.23 17.14
C HIS A 84 4.18 25.70 17.20
N LEU A 85 5.03 25.04 16.41
CA LEU A 85 5.19 23.59 16.45
C LEU A 85 5.75 23.12 17.80
N SER A 86 6.79 23.80 18.30
CA SER A 86 7.41 23.49 19.60
C SER A 86 6.45 23.67 20.77
N SER A 87 5.55 24.65 20.69
CA SER A 87 4.54 24.95 21.71
C SER A 87 3.29 24.06 21.64
N ARG A 88 3.29 22.98 20.82
CA ARG A 88 2.14 22.08 20.55
C ARG A 88 0.88 22.78 20.02
N ARG A 89 1.02 23.94 19.36
CA ARG A 89 -0.10 24.72 18.78
C ARG A 89 -0.32 24.44 17.29
N SER A 90 0.03 23.23 16.83
CA SER A 90 -0.05 22.85 15.41
C SER A 90 -1.47 22.88 14.83
N TYR A 91 -2.50 22.60 15.64
CA TYR A 91 -3.89 22.66 15.19
C TYR A 91 -4.36 24.10 14.90
N GLY A 92 -4.06 25.04 15.79
CA GLY A 92 -4.36 26.46 15.59
C GLY A 92 -3.67 26.99 14.33
N LEU A 93 -2.41 26.57 14.12
CA LEU A 93 -1.64 26.93 12.94
C LEU A 93 -2.30 26.54 11.62
N LEU A 94 -2.83 25.30 11.52
CA LEU A 94 -3.52 24.84 10.32
C LEU A 94 -4.91 25.47 10.16
N LYS A 95 -5.57 25.83 11.27
CA LYS A 95 -6.92 26.42 11.28
C LYS A 95 -6.93 27.90 10.92
N GLU A 96 -5.99 28.67 11.46
CA GLU A 96 -5.85 30.14 11.34
C GLU A 96 -4.98 30.54 10.14
N ALA A 97 -4.68 29.60 9.24
CA ALA A 97 -3.73 29.75 8.14
C ALA A 97 -4.18 30.70 7.01
N GLU A 98 -5.40 31.27 7.00
CA GLU A 98 -5.84 32.12 5.88
C GLU A 98 -4.91 33.33 5.69
N ASP A 99 -4.50 33.95 6.80
CA ASP A 99 -3.64 35.15 6.77
C ASP A 99 -2.18 34.84 6.37
N PHE A 100 -1.76 33.58 6.52
CA PHE A 100 -0.37 33.14 6.32
C PHE A 100 -0.24 31.94 5.39
N ARG A 101 -1.22 31.75 4.49
CA ARG A 101 -1.33 30.54 3.65
C ARG A 101 -0.04 30.24 2.88
N GLU A 102 0.42 31.16 2.05
CA GLU A 102 1.62 30.94 1.22
C GLU A 102 2.89 30.73 2.07
N PRO A 103 3.21 31.57 3.08
CA PRO A 103 4.35 31.33 3.97
C PRO A 103 4.29 29.97 4.68
N LEU A 104 3.10 29.56 5.15
CA LEU A 104 2.92 28.29 5.85
C LEU A 104 3.14 27.10 4.89
N THR A 105 2.55 27.14 3.70
CA THR A 105 2.73 26.10 2.69
C THR A 105 4.20 25.97 2.29
N ARG A 106 4.90 27.10 2.05
CA ARG A 106 6.33 27.08 1.74
C ARG A 106 7.17 26.53 2.88
N TYR A 107 6.89 26.95 4.12
CA TYR A 107 7.54 26.40 5.31
C TYR A 107 7.34 24.89 5.41
N LEU A 108 6.10 24.38 5.34
CA LEU A 108 5.83 22.95 5.49
C LEU A 108 6.50 22.10 4.40
N ARG A 109 6.49 22.57 3.14
CA ARG A 109 7.12 21.87 2.00
C ARG A 109 8.66 21.95 2.02
N ALA A 110 9.25 22.94 2.70
CA ALA A 110 10.70 23.16 2.67
C ALA A 110 11.53 22.06 3.35
N GLU A 111 10.98 21.31 4.32
CA GLU A 111 11.69 20.17 4.91
C GLU A 111 10.82 18.94 4.97
N LYS A 112 11.39 17.81 4.53
CA LYS A 112 10.75 16.50 4.62
C LYS A 112 10.32 16.14 6.04
N ALA A 113 11.02 16.64 7.08
CA ALA A 113 10.69 16.46 8.51
C ALA A 113 9.23 16.82 8.82
N ARG A 114 8.68 17.80 8.10
CA ARG A 114 7.33 18.33 8.28
C ARG A 114 6.29 17.67 7.37
N GLY A 115 6.67 16.64 6.60
CA GLY A 115 5.80 16.03 5.59
C GLY A 115 4.43 15.59 6.15
N ARG A 116 4.37 15.08 7.39
CA ARG A 116 3.11 14.69 8.05
C ARG A 116 2.11 15.84 8.22
N LEU A 117 2.59 17.07 8.34
CA LEU A 117 1.75 18.27 8.36
C LEU A 117 1.59 18.87 6.96
N SER A 118 2.62 18.76 6.11
CA SER A 118 2.59 19.27 4.74
C SER A 118 1.45 18.64 3.93
N TRP A 119 1.33 17.31 3.89
CA TRP A 119 0.29 16.68 3.08
C TRP A 119 -1.13 17.06 3.54
N ILE A 120 -1.33 17.26 4.85
CA ILE A 120 -2.61 17.70 5.42
C ILE A 120 -2.94 19.11 4.93
N ASN A 121 -1.95 20.02 4.94
CA ASN A 121 -2.10 21.37 4.41
C ASN A 121 -2.35 21.37 2.91
N ASP A 122 -1.63 20.54 2.16
CA ASP A 122 -1.76 20.42 0.70
C ASP A 122 -3.17 19.97 0.30
N VAL A 123 -3.77 19.04 1.05
CA VAL A 123 -5.16 18.59 0.82
C VAL A 123 -6.19 19.61 1.29
N LEU A 124 -6.12 20.06 2.55
CA LEU A 124 -7.19 20.85 3.15
C LEU A 124 -7.19 22.32 2.73
N ARG A 125 -6.01 22.88 2.41
CA ARG A 125 -5.84 24.31 2.11
C ARG A 125 -5.51 24.52 0.66
N GLU A 126 -4.47 23.87 0.16
CA GLU A 126 -4.00 24.14 -1.19
C GLU A 126 -4.88 23.52 -2.28
N GLY A 127 -5.57 22.42 -1.98
CA GLY A 127 -6.24 21.61 -3.01
C GLY A 127 -5.23 20.97 -3.97
N ASP A 128 -3.99 20.78 -3.50
CA ASP A 128 -2.88 20.27 -4.30
C ASP A 128 -2.67 18.79 -4.02
N PHE A 129 -3.60 17.96 -4.53
CA PHE A 129 -3.60 16.52 -4.32
C PHE A 129 -2.35 15.83 -4.88
N GLN A 130 -1.72 16.41 -5.91
CA GLN A 130 -0.51 15.85 -6.51
C GLN A 130 0.70 16.01 -5.58
N GLU A 131 0.86 17.18 -4.97
CA GLU A 131 1.93 17.40 -3.99
C GLU A 131 1.71 16.57 -2.72
N ALA A 132 0.45 16.47 -2.26
CA ALA A 132 0.10 15.61 -1.13
C ALA A 132 0.48 14.15 -1.39
N SER A 133 0.16 13.62 -2.59
CA SER A 133 0.54 12.27 -3.00
C SER A 133 2.06 12.06 -3.01
N THR A 134 2.80 13.03 -3.54
CA THR A 134 4.27 13.00 -3.60
C THR A 134 4.89 13.01 -2.19
N THR A 135 4.35 13.86 -1.30
CA THR A 135 4.78 13.94 0.10
C THR A 135 4.51 12.64 0.84
N LEU A 136 3.30 12.07 0.71
CA LEU A 136 2.91 10.81 1.35
C LEU A 136 3.78 9.63 0.86
N THR A 137 4.02 9.55 -0.44
CA THR A 137 4.93 8.54 -1.02
C THR A 137 6.33 8.67 -0.41
N THR A 138 6.85 9.89 -0.28
CA THR A 138 8.18 10.14 0.29
C THR A 138 8.25 9.77 1.78
N LEU A 139 7.20 10.05 2.56
CA LEU A 139 7.13 9.65 3.98
C LEU A 139 7.18 8.12 4.12
N ALA A 140 6.36 7.42 3.35
CA ALA A 140 6.24 5.98 3.37
C ALA A 140 7.54 5.26 2.99
N GLU A 141 8.33 5.86 2.08
CA GLU A 141 9.58 5.30 1.61
C GLU A 141 10.78 5.58 2.53
N GLU A 142 10.93 6.84 2.99
CA GLU A 142 12.17 7.28 3.64
C GLU A 142 12.12 7.22 5.17
N LYS A 143 10.93 7.17 5.78
CA LYS A 143 10.78 7.42 7.22
C LYS A 143 10.00 6.38 7.99
N GLU A 144 9.04 5.72 7.36
CA GLU A 144 8.15 4.83 8.10
C GLU A 144 8.77 3.46 8.34
N VAL A 145 9.07 3.20 9.62
CA VAL A 145 9.46 1.88 10.13
C VAL A 145 8.22 1.05 10.45
N LYS A 146 7.11 1.68 10.86
CA LYS A 146 5.90 0.96 11.26
C LYS A 146 5.02 0.62 10.06
N PHE A 147 4.68 -0.67 9.95
CA PHE A 147 3.88 -1.22 8.85
C PHE A 147 2.55 -0.48 8.68
N TRP A 148 1.79 -0.30 9.77
CA TRP A 148 0.51 0.41 9.74
C TRP A 148 0.60 1.83 9.18
N ASN A 149 1.63 2.60 9.56
CA ASN A 149 1.81 3.95 9.04
C ASN A 149 2.11 3.91 7.54
N LYS A 150 3.06 3.06 7.13
CA LYS A 150 3.43 2.90 5.72
C LYS A 150 2.22 2.53 4.84
N LYS A 151 1.38 1.60 5.32
CA LYS A 151 0.14 1.20 4.64
C LYS A 151 -0.83 2.35 4.47
N VAL A 152 -1.08 3.10 5.54
CA VAL A 152 -2.01 4.25 5.51
C VAL A 152 -1.47 5.34 4.59
N GLU A 153 -0.19 5.68 4.70
CA GLU A 153 0.44 6.72 3.89
C GLU A 153 0.42 6.38 2.39
N LEU A 154 0.75 5.15 2.00
CA LEU A 154 0.67 4.71 0.59
C LEU A 154 -0.77 4.66 0.08
N SER A 155 -1.72 4.23 0.91
CA SER A 155 -3.14 4.21 0.53
C SER A 155 -3.67 5.62 0.30
N LEU A 156 -3.33 6.57 1.17
CA LEU A 156 -3.66 7.98 1.00
C LEU A 156 -2.93 8.59 -0.20
N ALA A 157 -1.67 8.21 -0.44
CA ALA A 157 -0.90 8.65 -1.61
C ALA A 157 -1.59 8.22 -2.92
N LYS A 158 -2.13 7.00 -2.98
CA LYS A 158 -2.90 6.52 -4.12
C LYS A 158 -4.21 7.27 -4.28
N LEU A 159 -4.99 7.45 -3.22
CA LEU A 159 -6.25 8.19 -3.27
C LEU A 159 -6.06 9.65 -3.73
N THR A 160 -5.06 10.33 -3.18
CA THR A 160 -4.72 11.71 -3.57
C THR A 160 -4.20 11.79 -5.01
N SER A 161 -3.41 10.81 -5.47
CA SER A 161 -3.01 10.77 -6.88
C SER A 161 -4.19 10.53 -7.83
N LEU A 162 -5.15 9.68 -7.47
CA LEU A 162 -6.36 9.45 -8.26
C LEU A 162 -7.25 10.71 -8.31
N ALA A 163 -7.40 11.43 -7.20
CA ALA A 163 -8.09 12.71 -7.18
C ALA A 163 -7.39 13.75 -8.08
N ALA A 164 -6.06 13.83 -8.04
CA ALA A 164 -5.29 14.71 -8.92
C ALA A 164 -5.45 14.36 -10.42
N MET A 165 -5.55 13.06 -10.73
CA MET A 165 -5.82 12.57 -12.09
C MET A 165 -7.20 13.02 -12.59
N GLU A 166 -8.22 12.93 -11.76
CA GLU A 166 -9.59 13.34 -12.10
C GLU A 166 -9.67 14.85 -12.36
N GLU A 167 -9.06 15.67 -11.51
CA GLU A 167 -9.14 17.13 -11.66
C GLU A 167 -8.30 17.69 -12.81
N LYS A 168 -7.06 17.22 -12.97
CA LYS A 168 -6.05 17.87 -13.82
C LYS A 168 -5.57 17.00 -14.98
N GLY A 169 -6.08 15.77 -15.12
CA GLY A 169 -5.57 14.80 -16.09
C GLY A 169 -4.09 14.44 -15.87
N ALA A 170 -3.56 14.71 -14.68
CA ALA A 170 -2.14 14.54 -14.37
C ALA A 170 -1.79 13.05 -14.36
N LYS A 171 -0.81 12.61 -15.16
CA LYS A 171 -0.30 11.23 -15.08
C LYS A 171 0.58 11.10 -13.84
N GLY A 172 -0.03 10.72 -12.71
CA GLY A 172 0.69 10.38 -11.48
C GLY A 172 1.53 9.10 -11.62
N ASN A 173 2.41 8.85 -10.66
CA ASN A 173 3.24 7.64 -10.60
C ASN A 173 2.46 6.43 -10.07
N GLN A 174 1.35 6.10 -10.74
CA GLN A 174 0.40 5.07 -10.32
C GLN A 174 1.02 3.68 -10.28
N GLU A 175 1.91 3.37 -11.23
CA GLU A 175 2.60 2.08 -11.30
C GLU A 175 3.44 1.85 -10.04
N ARG A 176 4.33 2.78 -9.69
CA ARG A 176 5.12 2.69 -8.45
C ARG A 176 4.27 2.60 -7.19
N LEU A 177 3.17 3.36 -7.11
CA LEU A 177 2.26 3.27 -5.96
C LEU A 177 1.57 1.90 -5.88
N ASN A 178 1.21 1.31 -7.02
CA ASN A 178 0.68 -0.04 -7.07
C ASN A 178 1.73 -1.08 -6.66
N ASP A 179 2.99 -0.89 -7.05
CA ASP A 179 4.10 -1.75 -6.64
C ASP A 179 4.31 -1.70 -5.12
N ASP A 180 4.41 -0.49 -4.55
CA ASP A 180 4.59 -0.31 -3.10
C ASP A 180 3.39 -0.85 -2.31
N LEU A 181 2.16 -0.71 -2.84
CA LEU A 181 0.97 -1.32 -2.24
C LEU A 181 0.93 -2.84 -2.39
N THR A 182 1.48 -3.41 -3.47
CA THR A 182 1.60 -4.87 -3.65
C THR A 182 2.47 -5.46 -2.55
N VAL A 183 3.59 -4.80 -2.23
CA VAL A 183 4.46 -5.12 -1.09
C VAL A 183 3.68 -5.09 0.23
N VAL A 184 2.99 -3.99 0.52
CA VAL A 184 2.24 -3.83 1.78
C VAL A 184 1.10 -4.84 1.91
N ASN A 185 0.33 -5.08 0.85
CA ASN A 185 -0.78 -6.02 0.85
C ASN A 185 -0.29 -7.46 0.99
N THR A 186 0.90 -7.78 0.46
CA THR A 186 1.53 -9.09 0.66
C THR A 186 1.91 -9.30 2.12
N GLN A 187 2.54 -8.32 2.77
CA GLN A 187 2.82 -8.41 4.21
C GLN A 187 1.53 -8.54 5.04
N GLU A 188 0.46 -7.81 4.70
CA GLU A 188 -0.84 -7.96 5.34
C GLU A 188 -1.39 -9.39 5.21
N ALA A 189 -1.34 -9.97 4.00
CA ALA A 189 -1.82 -11.33 3.76
C ALA A 189 -1.04 -12.37 4.56
N ILE A 190 0.28 -12.22 4.67
CA ILE A 190 1.11 -13.10 5.53
C ILE A 190 0.69 -12.96 7.00
N ARG A 191 0.50 -11.73 7.50
CA ARG A 191 0.05 -11.50 8.88
C ARG A 191 -1.30 -12.14 9.17
N GLN A 192 -2.26 -11.98 8.24
CA GLN A 192 -3.59 -12.58 8.38
C GLN A 192 -3.52 -14.10 8.36
N HIS A 193 -2.67 -14.69 7.51
CA HIS A 193 -2.44 -16.14 7.49
C HIS A 193 -1.92 -16.68 8.83
N LEU A 194 -1.05 -15.95 9.52
CA LEU A 194 -0.52 -16.37 10.82
C LEU A 194 -1.48 -16.10 11.98
N GLN A 195 -2.45 -15.20 11.83
CA GLN A 195 -3.25 -14.68 12.95
C GLN A 195 -3.90 -15.78 13.81
N TYR A 196 -4.36 -16.89 13.19
CA TYR A 196 -5.06 -17.97 13.90
C TYR A 196 -4.18 -18.69 14.94
N ILE A 197 -2.87 -18.86 14.68
CA ILE A 197 -1.94 -19.49 15.64
C ILE A 197 -1.45 -18.54 16.72
N LEU A 198 -1.57 -17.23 16.51
CA LEU A 198 -1.01 -16.21 17.39
C LEU A 198 -1.93 -15.84 18.56
N TYR A 199 -3.22 -16.17 18.52
CA TYR A 199 -4.19 -15.83 19.58
C TYR A 199 -3.81 -16.34 20.97
N ALA A 200 -3.02 -17.42 21.05
CA ALA A 200 -2.59 -18.01 22.31
C ALA A 200 -1.30 -17.38 22.88
N ALA A 201 -0.62 -16.51 22.13
CA ALA A 201 0.63 -15.91 22.55
C ALA A 201 0.41 -14.81 23.61
N VAL A 202 1.32 -14.73 24.58
CA VAL A 202 1.26 -13.73 25.66
C VAL A 202 2.11 -12.48 25.33
N ASP A 203 3.14 -12.65 24.50
CA ASP A 203 4.07 -11.62 24.05
C ASP A 203 4.59 -11.95 22.63
N ILE A 204 5.38 -11.04 22.06
CA ILE A 204 5.91 -11.15 20.70
C ILE A 204 6.89 -12.33 20.58
N GLU A 205 7.66 -12.60 21.62
CA GLU A 205 8.58 -13.73 21.66
C GLU A 205 7.82 -15.06 21.58
N ALA A 206 6.70 -15.20 22.28
CA ALA A 206 5.80 -16.33 22.17
C ALA A 206 5.12 -16.41 20.79
N GLU A 207 4.73 -15.27 20.20
CA GLU A 207 4.19 -15.23 18.83
C GLU A 207 5.19 -15.79 17.81
N VAL A 208 6.46 -15.34 17.90
CA VAL A 208 7.54 -15.81 17.02
C VAL A 208 7.76 -17.32 17.22
N GLN A 209 7.85 -17.78 18.46
CA GLN A 209 8.06 -19.21 18.74
C GLN A 209 6.93 -20.07 18.17
N LEU A 210 5.67 -19.68 18.36
CA LEU A 210 4.52 -20.39 17.81
C LEU A 210 4.53 -20.42 16.28
N ALA A 211 4.90 -19.30 15.64
CA ALA A 211 5.04 -19.22 14.20
C ALA A 211 6.15 -20.15 13.69
N CYS A 212 7.32 -20.16 14.33
CA CYS A 212 8.44 -21.03 13.99
C CYS A 212 8.14 -22.52 14.22
N ASP A 213 7.53 -22.89 15.35
CA ASP A 213 7.12 -24.27 15.64
C ASP A 213 6.12 -24.79 14.60
N THR A 214 5.26 -23.89 14.11
CA THR A 214 4.26 -24.23 13.10
C THR A 214 4.88 -24.30 11.71
N TYR A 215 5.66 -23.31 11.30
CA TYR A 215 6.02 -23.06 9.91
C TYR A 215 7.52 -23.18 9.59
N ALA A 216 8.37 -23.61 10.52
CA ALA A 216 9.82 -23.70 10.30
C ALA A 216 10.43 -25.03 10.75
N ALA A 217 9.60 -26.06 10.96
CA ALA A 217 10.02 -27.34 11.51
C ALA A 217 11.03 -28.07 10.60
N TYR A 218 10.86 -28.00 9.28
CA TYR A 218 11.82 -28.59 8.34
C TYR A 218 13.17 -27.89 8.39
N LEU A 219 13.17 -26.55 8.39
CA LEU A 219 14.39 -25.74 8.40
C LEU A 219 15.19 -25.94 9.68
N GLN A 220 14.52 -25.97 10.84
CA GLN A 220 15.17 -26.12 12.14
C GLN A 220 16.06 -27.37 12.19
N LEU A 221 15.67 -28.44 11.49
CA LEU A 221 16.41 -29.70 11.45
C LEU A 221 17.51 -29.74 10.39
N LYS A 222 17.33 -29.08 9.25
CA LYS A 222 18.16 -29.28 8.04
C LYS A 222 19.04 -28.09 7.68
N THR A 223 18.58 -26.88 7.95
CA THR A 223 19.17 -25.61 7.52
C THR A 223 18.96 -24.55 8.62
N PRO A 224 19.75 -24.60 9.71
CA PRO A 224 19.53 -23.77 10.89
C PRO A 224 19.80 -22.27 10.68
N ALA A 225 20.67 -21.88 9.74
CA ALA A 225 20.88 -20.47 9.39
C ALA A 225 19.70 -19.91 8.58
N LEU A 226 19.09 -20.70 7.69
CA LEU A 226 17.84 -20.31 7.03
C LEU A 226 16.66 -20.26 8.01
N TYR A 227 16.64 -21.14 9.03
CA TYR A 227 15.70 -21.01 10.14
C TYR A 227 15.87 -19.66 10.86
N GLY A 228 17.10 -19.28 11.22
CA GLY A 228 17.36 -18.00 11.88
C GLY A 228 16.99 -16.79 11.03
N LEU A 229 17.15 -16.88 9.71
CA LEU A 229 16.73 -15.85 8.76
C LEU A 229 15.20 -15.70 8.72
N LEU A 230 14.47 -16.81 8.69
CA LEU A 230 13.01 -16.82 8.76
C LEU A 230 12.51 -16.27 10.10
N GLU A 231 13.09 -16.74 11.22
CA GLU A 231 12.76 -16.30 12.58
C GLU A 231 12.95 -14.78 12.75
N ALA A 232 14.07 -14.23 12.28
CA ALA A 232 14.32 -12.79 12.31
C ALA A 232 13.29 -12.00 11.49
N SER A 233 12.94 -12.49 10.30
CA SER A 233 11.95 -11.84 9.41
C SER A 233 10.54 -11.86 10.03
N LEU A 234 10.15 -12.99 10.64
CA LEU A 234 8.90 -13.12 11.38
C LEU A 234 8.87 -12.17 12.59
N MET A 235 9.98 -12.05 13.32
CA MET A 235 10.10 -11.13 14.46
C MET A 235 9.86 -9.67 14.06
N HIS A 236 10.48 -9.19 12.98
CA HIS A 236 10.24 -7.83 12.47
C HIS A 236 8.76 -7.64 12.10
N MET A 237 8.17 -8.60 11.39
CA MET A 237 6.77 -8.54 11.00
C MET A 237 5.84 -8.45 12.22
N LEU A 238 6.06 -9.29 13.23
CA LEU A 238 5.24 -9.38 14.45
C LEU A 238 5.39 -8.13 15.33
N ARG A 239 6.57 -7.47 15.32
CA ARG A 239 6.79 -6.12 15.90
C ARG A 239 6.09 -4.98 15.13
N ASN A 240 5.29 -5.32 14.14
CA ASN A 240 4.55 -4.41 13.27
C ASN A 240 5.50 -3.46 12.51
N GLU A 241 6.66 -3.97 12.13
CA GLU A 241 7.65 -3.27 11.30
C GLU A 241 7.38 -3.55 9.83
N ALA A 242 7.62 -2.56 8.97
CA ALA A 242 7.52 -2.72 7.53
C ALA A 242 8.69 -3.57 7.02
N LEU A 243 8.39 -4.70 6.39
CA LEU A 243 9.39 -5.60 5.86
C LEU A 243 10.01 -5.07 4.56
N SER A 244 11.27 -5.43 4.32
CA SER A 244 11.88 -5.31 3.00
C SER A 244 11.34 -6.37 2.03
N VAL A 245 11.52 -6.12 0.72
CA VAL A 245 11.21 -7.06 -0.37
C VAL A 245 11.79 -8.45 -0.10
N GLU A 246 13.04 -8.52 0.34
CA GLU A 246 13.73 -9.80 0.53
C GLU A 246 13.31 -10.52 1.81
N GLU A 247 12.95 -9.82 2.88
CA GLU A 247 12.39 -10.45 4.09
C GLU A 247 11.03 -11.09 3.79
N MET A 248 10.18 -10.43 3.00
CA MET A 248 8.92 -11.04 2.55
C MET A 248 9.16 -12.26 1.67
N ILE A 249 10.10 -12.18 0.73
CA ILE A 249 10.49 -13.32 -0.12
C ILE A 249 10.98 -14.48 0.76
N ASP A 250 11.80 -14.22 1.77
CA ASP A 250 12.24 -15.26 2.69
C ASP A 250 11.07 -15.89 3.44
N ILE A 251 10.18 -15.11 4.03
CA ILE A 251 9.00 -15.66 4.72
C ILE A 251 8.18 -16.53 3.76
N LEU A 252 7.83 -16.02 2.58
CA LEU A 252 6.99 -16.72 1.61
C LEU A 252 7.62 -18.00 1.05
N THR A 253 8.95 -18.08 0.96
CA THR A 253 9.66 -19.19 0.31
C THR A 253 10.29 -20.19 1.27
N LEU A 254 10.51 -19.78 2.54
CA LEU A 254 11.11 -20.61 3.57
C LEU A 254 10.07 -21.26 4.49
N MET A 255 8.89 -20.65 4.67
CA MET A 255 7.84 -21.26 5.49
C MET A 255 7.44 -22.63 4.95
N ASP A 256 7.28 -23.57 5.87
CA ASP A 256 6.66 -24.88 5.63
C ASP A 256 5.21 -24.68 5.15
N THR A 257 4.75 -25.59 4.30
CA THR A 257 3.41 -25.53 3.74
C THR A 257 2.42 -26.24 4.65
N LYS A 258 1.76 -25.48 5.54
CA LYS A 258 0.65 -25.96 6.37
C LYS A 258 -0.61 -25.17 6.07
N GLU A 259 -1.69 -25.88 5.74
CA GLU A 259 -2.99 -25.26 5.53
C GLU A 259 -3.46 -24.57 6.82
N SER A 260 -3.86 -23.30 6.67
CA SER A 260 -4.61 -22.59 7.71
C SER A 260 -6.01 -23.20 7.82
N GLU A 261 -6.53 -23.33 9.04
CA GLU A 261 -7.91 -23.76 9.27
C GLU A 261 -8.93 -22.79 8.63
N ASP A 262 -8.53 -21.52 8.48
CA ASP A 262 -9.28 -20.51 7.73
C ASP A 262 -8.81 -20.48 6.27
N SER A 263 -9.70 -20.91 5.36
CA SER A 263 -9.45 -20.96 3.92
C SER A 263 -9.44 -19.58 3.26
N GLU A 264 -10.05 -18.55 3.84
CA GLU A 264 -10.17 -17.23 3.20
C GLU A 264 -8.84 -16.46 3.26
N VAL A 265 -8.11 -16.58 4.37
CA VAL A 265 -6.80 -15.94 4.59
C VAL A 265 -5.62 -16.84 4.21
N ASN A 266 -5.89 -18.00 3.58
CA ASN A 266 -4.86 -18.96 3.25
C ASN A 266 -4.00 -18.50 2.06
N ILE A 267 -2.70 -18.39 2.28
CA ILE A 267 -1.70 -18.07 1.25
C ILE A 267 -1.04 -19.32 0.65
N ILE A 268 -1.29 -20.52 1.20
CA ILE A 268 -0.76 -21.77 0.67
C ILE A 268 -1.24 -21.99 -0.78
N GLY A 269 -0.29 -22.34 -1.65
CA GLY A 269 -0.49 -22.45 -3.10
C GLY A 269 -0.34 -21.12 -3.85
N LYS A 270 -0.21 -20.00 -3.14
CA LYS A 270 0.00 -18.65 -3.69
C LYS A 270 1.34 -18.04 -3.27
N GLN A 271 2.04 -18.62 -2.29
CA GLN A 271 3.18 -18.00 -1.65
C GLN A 271 4.34 -17.69 -2.61
N PHE A 272 4.64 -18.59 -3.56
CA PHE A 272 5.68 -18.35 -4.57
C PHE A 272 5.24 -17.31 -5.61
N LEU A 273 3.96 -17.29 -6.00
CA LEU A 273 3.43 -16.24 -6.87
C LEU A 273 3.55 -14.86 -6.18
N MET A 274 3.14 -14.77 -4.91
CA MET A 274 3.25 -13.55 -4.11
C MET A 274 4.72 -13.11 -3.98
N ALA A 275 5.65 -14.05 -3.81
CA ALA A 275 7.08 -13.74 -3.77
C ALA A 275 7.58 -13.16 -5.11
N LEU A 276 7.13 -13.70 -6.24
CA LEU A 276 7.46 -13.17 -7.57
C LEU A 276 6.84 -11.77 -7.79
N GLN A 277 5.60 -11.54 -7.34
CA GLN A 277 4.95 -10.22 -7.42
C GLN A 277 5.68 -9.17 -6.57
N VAL A 278 6.07 -9.54 -5.35
CA VAL A 278 6.87 -8.66 -4.47
C VAL A 278 8.24 -8.37 -5.06
N LEU A 279 8.89 -9.38 -5.68
CA LEU A 279 10.16 -9.18 -6.37
C LEU A 279 10.02 -8.21 -7.55
N GLU A 280 8.99 -8.37 -8.38
CA GLU A 280 8.73 -7.47 -9.51
C GLU A 280 8.45 -6.03 -9.05
N ALA A 281 7.61 -5.87 -8.02
CA ALA A 281 7.33 -4.57 -7.41
C ALA A 281 8.61 -3.90 -6.86
N GLY A 282 9.58 -4.70 -6.40
CA GLY A 282 10.87 -4.23 -5.90
C GLY A 282 11.91 -3.93 -6.98
N LYS A 283 11.68 -4.31 -8.24
CA LYS A 283 12.69 -4.32 -9.32
C LYS A 283 13.39 -2.97 -9.51
N SER A 284 12.63 -1.87 -9.52
CA SER A 284 13.18 -0.52 -9.75
C SER A 284 14.14 -0.03 -8.67
N ARG A 285 14.15 -0.68 -7.49
CA ARG A 285 14.96 -0.32 -6.32
C ARG A 285 16.07 -1.34 -6.04
N MET A 286 16.27 -2.30 -6.93
CA MET A 286 17.17 -3.42 -6.75
C MET A 286 18.20 -3.50 -7.88
N GLU A 287 19.43 -3.86 -7.55
CA GLU A 287 20.45 -4.14 -8.58
C GLU A 287 20.08 -5.41 -9.37
N GLU A 288 20.34 -5.41 -10.67
CA GLU A 288 19.97 -6.52 -11.58
C GLU A 288 20.48 -7.88 -11.09
N ALA A 289 21.74 -7.94 -10.62
CA ALA A 289 22.31 -9.19 -10.10
C ALA A 289 21.60 -9.68 -8.83
N ARG A 290 21.17 -8.76 -7.96
CA ARG A 290 20.43 -9.08 -6.72
C ARG A 290 19.00 -9.50 -7.04
N PHE A 291 18.36 -8.86 -8.03
CA PHE A 291 17.06 -9.27 -8.55
C PHE A 291 17.13 -10.70 -9.09
N GLU A 292 18.15 -10.97 -9.92
CA GLU A 292 18.36 -12.28 -10.53
C GLU A 292 18.61 -13.37 -9.48
N THR A 293 19.45 -13.13 -8.49
CA THR A 293 19.66 -14.08 -7.38
C THR A 293 18.36 -14.38 -6.65
N ASN A 294 17.54 -13.36 -6.33
CA ASN A 294 16.26 -13.56 -5.66
C ASN A 294 15.27 -14.35 -6.54
N LEU A 295 15.16 -14.04 -7.83
CA LEU A 295 14.30 -14.77 -8.76
C LEU A 295 14.67 -16.25 -8.81
N ARG A 296 15.97 -16.56 -8.93
CA ARG A 296 16.47 -17.93 -8.95
C ARG A 296 16.24 -18.64 -7.62
N MET A 297 16.42 -17.95 -6.49
CA MET A 297 16.14 -18.53 -5.16
C MET A 297 14.65 -18.86 -4.97
N ILE A 298 13.73 -18.00 -5.44
CA ILE A 298 12.28 -18.26 -5.38
C ILE A 298 11.96 -19.55 -6.14
N TRP A 299 12.42 -19.68 -7.38
CA TRP A 299 12.17 -20.88 -8.18
C TRP A 299 12.85 -22.12 -7.62
N LYS A 300 14.12 -22.02 -7.16
CA LYS A 300 14.82 -23.12 -6.49
C LYS A 300 13.99 -23.67 -5.32
N ARG A 301 13.56 -22.78 -4.41
CA ARG A 301 12.75 -23.16 -3.26
C ARG A 301 11.37 -23.67 -3.67
N CYS A 302 10.77 -23.15 -4.74
CA CYS A 302 9.51 -23.64 -5.30
C CYS A 302 9.60 -25.11 -5.70
N TYR A 303 10.66 -25.51 -6.44
CA TYR A 303 10.86 -26.92 -6.80
C TYR A 303 11.12 -27.81 -5.58
N LEU A 304 11.77 -27.31 -4.54
CA LEU A 304 12.08 -28.11 -3.35
C LEU A 304 10.87 -28.43 -2.46
N GLN A 305 9.71 -27.81 -2.69
CA GLN A 305 8.50 -28.06 -1.90
C GLN A 305 7.75 -29.32 -2.30
N ASP A 306 7.90 -29.77 -3.55
CA ASP A 306 7.12 -30.87 -4.11
C ASP A 306 7.88 -32.20 -4.06
N ASP A 307 7.14 -33.31 -3.89
CA ASP A 307 7.69 -34.66 -3.98
C ASP A 307 7.83 -35.08 -5.46
N TRP A 308 8.90 -34.62 -6.10
CA TRP A 308 9.19 -34.96 -7.50
C TRP A 308 9.56 -36.43 -7.69
N GLU A 309 10.01 -37.14 -6.67
CA GLU A 309 10.23 -38.59 -6.75
C GLU A 309 8.89 -39.32 -6.95
N PHE A 310 7.87 -38.90 -6.19
CA PHE A 310 6.51 -39.40 -6.37
C PHE A 310 5.97 -39.09 -7.76
N ILE A 311 6.18 -37.88 -8.29
CA ILE A 311 5.71 -37.50 -9.64
C ILE A 311 6.46 -38.29 -10.72
N ASN A 312 7.77 -38.44 -10.58
CA ASN A 312 8.61 -39.15 -11.52
C ASN A 312 8.28 -40.65 -11.61
N ASN A 313 7.72 -41.24 -10.53
CA ASN A 313 7.25 -42.60 -10.54
C ASN A 313 5.91 -42.77 -11.28
N THR A 314 6.00 -42.84 -12.61
CA THR A 314 4.85 -42.97 -13.52
C THR A 314 4.37 -44.41 -13.71
N ARG A 315 5.03 -45.41 -13.12
CA ARG A 315 4.68 -46.83 -13.34
C ARG A 315 3.25 -47.11 -12.87
N LYS A 316 2.44 -47.68 -13.75
CA LYS A 316 1.03 -48.05 -13.52
C LYS A 316 0.11 -46.86 -13.20
N ARG A 317 0.49 -45.62 -13.56
CA ARG A 317 -0.36 -44.43 -13.43
C ARG A 317 -0.87 -44.02 -14.81
N THR A 318 -2.13 -43.58 -14.86
CA THR A 318 -2.72 -43.00 -16.08
C THR A 318 -2.23 -41.58 -16.28
N ASP A 319 -2.14 -41.12 -17.52
CA ASP A 319 -1.75 -39.74 -17.85
C ASP A 319 -2.63 -38.70 -17.16
N LYS A 320 -3.93 -38.96 -17.02
CA LYS A 320 -4.86 -38.09 -16.29
C LYS A 320 -4.49 -37.91 -14.81
N LEU A 321 -4.02 -38.98 -14.17
CA LEU A 321 -3.60 -38.95 -12.77
C LEU A 321 -2.27 -38.20 -12.62
N ILE A 322 -1.34 -38.42 -13.56
CA ILE A 322 -0.06 -37.70 -13.60
C ILE A 322 -0.29 -36.20 -13.79
N SER A 323 -1.11 -35.83 -14.79
CA SER A 323 -1.49 -34.44 -15.07
C SER A 323 -2.12 -33.76 -13.85
N ARG A 324 -3.03 -34.45 -13.14
CA ARG A 324 -3.60 -33.94 -11.88
C ARG A 324 -2.52 -33.64 -10.84
N HIS A 325 -1.64 -34.61 -10.55
CA HIS A 325 -0.58 -34.40 -9.56
C HIS A 325 0.39 -33.29 -9.95
N ILE A 326 0.68 -33.13 -11.25
CA ILE A 326 1.51 -32.03 -11.74
C ILE A 326 0.81 -30.69 -11.52
N ARG A 327 -0.48 -30.57 -11.88
CA ARG A 327 -1.27 -29.35 -11.64
C ARG A 327 -1.34 -28.98 -10.15
N ASP A 328 -1.26 -29.98 -9.26
CA ASP A 328 -1.26 -29.77 -7.80
C ASP A 328 0.10 -29.28 -7.26
N THR A 329 1.20 -29.36 -8.03
CA THR A 329 2.53 -28.88 -7.59
C THR A 329 2.59 -27.37 -7.42
N PHE A 330 3.44 -26.89 -6.50
CA PHE A 330 3.67 -25.45 -6.33
C PHE A 330 4.23 -24.81 -7.59
N ALA A 331 5.13 -25.50 -8.30
CA ALA A 331 5.68 -25.02 -9.55
C ALA A 331 4.59 -24.79 -10.62
N CYS A 332 3.74 -25.79 -10.87
CA CYS A 332 2.67 -25.65 -11.86
C CYS A 332 1.61 -24.63 -11.44
N GLN A 333 1.20 -24.61 -10.17
CA GLN A 333 0.25 -23.62 -9.66
C GLN A 333 0.80 -22.18 -9.81
N THR A 334 2.08 -21.97 -9.55
CA THR A 334 2.74 -20.67 -9.70
C THR A 334 2.78 -20.24 -11.17
N MET A 335 3.10 -21.16 -12.08
CA MET A 335 3.09 -20.89 -13.53
C MET A 335 1.68 -20.58 -14.05
N MET A 336 0.68 -21.36 -13.64
CA MET A 336 -0.72 -21.15 -14.01
C MET A 336 -1.20 -19.76 -13.61
N ARG A 337 -1.12 -19.43 -12.33
CA ARG A 337 -1.57 -18.13 -11.81
C ARG A 337 -0.73 -16.97 -12.36
N GLY A 338 0.57 -17.19 -12.57
CA GLY A 338 1.43 -16.17 -13.16
C GLY A 338 1.07 -15.87 -14.62
N LEU A 339 0.66 -16.87 -15.40
CA LEU A 339 0.13 -16.66 -16.75
C LEU A 339 -1.22 -15.96 -16.73
N GLU A 340 -2.13 -16.36 -15.84
CA GLU A 340 -3.44 -15.70 -15.63
C GLU A 340 -3.27 -14.21 -15.32
N LEU A 341 -2.27 -13.85 -14.52
CA LEU A 341 -1.96 -12.45 -14.14
C LEU A 341 -1.02 -11.74 -15.12
N SER A 342 -0.68 -12.36 -16.26
CA SER A 342 0.29 -11.82 -17.23
C SER A 342 1.65 -11.47 -16.63
N LEU A 343 2.07 -12.12 -15.54
CA LEU A 343 3.32 -11.86 -14.83
C LEU A 343 4.57 -12.19 -15.67
N PHE A 344 4.47 -13.09 -16.64
CA PHE A 344 5.59 -13.54 -17.48
C PHE A 344 5.66 -12.82 -18.85
N HIS A 345 5.09 -11.63 -18.97
CA HIS A 345 5.11 -10.87 -20.23
C HIS A 345 6.53 -10.38 -20.59
N PRO A 346 6.85 -10.10 -21.87
CA PRO A 346 8.22 -9.73 -22.28
C PRO A 346 8.81 -8.46 -21.66
N GLY A 347 8.00 -7.64 -20.99
CA GLY A 347 8.45 -6.45 -20.26
C GLY A 347 8.71 -6.69 -18.77
N SER A 348 8.26 -7.83 -18.23
CA SER A 348 8.49 -8.16 -16.82
C SER A 348 9.92 -8.61 -16.58
N GLY A 349 10.44 -8.36 -15.37
CA GLY A 349 11.67 -9.02 -14.91
C GLY A 349 11.44 -10.50 -14.57
N ILE A 350 10.19 -10.89 -14.32
CA ILE A 350 9.84 -12.24 -13.91
C ILE A 350 9.74 -13.17 -15.11
N ARG A 351 10.42 -14.31 -15.00
CA ARG A 351 10.41 -15.38 -15.99
C ARG A 351 10.29 -16.74 -15.32
N MET A 352 9.69 -17.68 -16.03
CA MET A 352 9.68 -19.10 -15.65
C MET A 352 11.10 -19.64 -15.83
N MET A 353 11.69 -20.19 -14.77
CA MET A 353 13.05 -20.74 -14.78
C MET A 353 13.02 -22.24 -14.55
N THR A 354 13.79 -22.97 -15.34
CA THR A 354 14.03 -24.41 -15.14
C THR A 354 14.83 -24.65 -13.85
N PRO A 355 14.67 -25.83 -13.21
CA PRO A 355 15.54 -26.25 -12.12
C PRO A 355 17.03 -26.01 -12.40
N SER A 356 17.53 -26.42 -13.58
CA SER A 356 18.94 -26.22 -13.96
C SER A 356 19.38 -24.75 -14.00
N GLU A 357 18.52 -23.82 -14.43
CA GLU A 357 18.85 -22.38 -14.44
C GLU A 357 18.94 -21.78 -13.03
N THR A 358 18.26 -22.39 -12.05
CA THR A 358 18.24 -21.91 -10.66
C THR A 358 19.40 -22.43 -9.80
N LEU A 359 20.14 -23.42 -10.31
CA LEU A 359 21.24 -24.07 -9.60
C LEU A 359 22.39 -23.11 -9.26
N GLY A 360 22.88 -23.15 -8.04
CA GLY A 360 23.94 -22.29 -7.50
C GLY A 360 23.44 -20.95 -6.98
N ALA A 361 22.15 -20.63 -7.07
CA ALA A 361 21.62 -19.36 -6.58
C ALA A 361 21.79 -19.22 -5.06
N GLY A 362 22.40 -18.11 -4.63
CA GLY A 362 22.66 -17.82 -3.21
C GLY A 362 23.74 -18.71 -2.59
N CYS A 363 24.55 -19.38 -3.42
CA CYS A 363 25.61 -20.29 -2.97
C CYS A 363 27.00 -19.66 -3.00
N THR A 364 27.09 -18.38 -3.36
CA THR A 364 28.35 -17.64 -3.41
C THR A 364 28.32 -16.42 -2.51
N ALA A 365 29.49 -16.05 -1.97
CA ALA A 365 29.61 -14.86 -1.13
C ALA A 365 29.23 -13.58 -1.89
N GLY A 366 29.56 -13.48 -3.19
CA GLY A 366 29.27 -12.30 -4.00
C GLY A 366 27.78 -12.02 -4.17
N GLU A 367 26.96 -13.05 -4.34
CA GLU A 367 25.50 -12.92 -4.44
C GLU A 367 24.86 -12.45 -3.12
N LEU A 368 25.44 -12.84 -1.97
CA LEU A 368 24.89 -12.57 -0.65
C LEU A 368 25.49 -11.33 0.02
N GLN A 369 26.65 -10.84 -0.42
CA GLN A 369 27.41 -9.80 0.29
C GLN A 369 26.66 -8.47 0.40
N SER A 370 25.86 -8.10 -0.60
CA SER A 370 25.09 -6.84 -0.57
C SER A 370 24.04 -6.82 0.54
N ARG A 371 23.40 -7.97 0.78
CA ARG A 371 22.38 -8.15 1.82
C ARG A 371 22.99 -8.52 3.18
N PHE A 372 24.04 -9.33 3.16
CA PHE A 372 24.73 -9.84 4.35
C PHE A 372 26.24 -9.50 4.26
N PRO A 373 26.65 -8.27 4.63
CA PRO A 373 28.04 -7.85 4.54
C PRO A 373 28.98 -8.62 5.47
N GLY A 374 28.49 -8.99 6.65
CA GLY A 374 29.23 -9.72 7.66
C GLY A 374 29.34 -11.22 7.36
N GLU A 375 30.57 -11.74 7.35
CA GLU A 375 30.88 -13.16 7.10
C GLU A 375 30.23 -14.09 8.13
N GLU A 376 30.16 -13.68 9.39
CA GLU A 376 29.58 -14.47 10.49
C GLU A 376 28.11 -14.87 10.24
N LEU A 377 27.36 -14.00 9.55
CA LEU A 377 25.97 -14.27 9.19
C LEU A 377 25.85 -14.82 7.76
N ARG A 378 26.68 -14.35 6.83
CA ARG A 378 26.64 -14.75 5.42
C ARG A 378 27.06 -16.20 5.21
N ASP A 379 28.15 -16.65 5.82
CA ASP A 379 28.74 -17.96 5.53
C ASP A 379 27.83 -19.13 5.97
N PRO A 380 27.16 -19.07 7.14
CA PRO A 380 26.15 -20.07 7.50
C PRO A 380 24.95 -20.10 6.54
N ILE A 381 24.45 -18.93 6.09
CA ILE A 381 23.35 -18.86 5.13
C ILE A 381 23.77 -19.45 3.79
N MET A 382 24.97 -19.13 3.31
CA MET A 382 25.56 -19.72 2.10
C MET A 382 25.67 -21.23 2.21
N HIS A 383 26.11 -21.75 3.36
CA HIS A 383 26.20 -23.19 3.61
C HIS A 383 24.84 -23.89 3.52
N ASP A 384 23.81 -23.30 4.12
CA ASP A 384 22.45 -23.85 4.05
C ASP A 384 21.87 -23.79 2.62
N ASN A 385 22.13 -22.70 1.88
CA ASN A 385 21.76 -22.61 0.47
C ASN A 385 22.44 -23.69 -0.38
N LEU A 386 23.70 -24.08 -0.07
CA LEU A 386 24.40 -25.20 -0.70
C LEU A 386 23.79 -26.57 -0.35
N ILE A 387 23.14 -26.71 0.82
CA ILE A 387 22.36 -27.92 1.14
C ILE A 387 21.14 -28.01 0.21
N GLN A 388 20.37 -26.91 0.10
CA GLN A 388 19.24 -26.82 -0.83
C GLN A 388 19.67 -27.06 -2.29
N ASP A 389 20.85 -26.55 -2.68
CA ASP A 389 21.38 -26.72 -4.03
C ASP A 389 21.71 -28.18 -4.37
N ARG A 390 22.29 -28.92 -3.41
CA ARG A 390 22.51 -30.37 -3.57
C ARG A 390 21.20 -31.13 -3.71
N GLN A 391 20.17 -30.76 -2.95
CA GLN A 391 18.84 -31.38 -3.09
C GLN A 391 18.27 -31.13 -4.49
N LEU A 392 18.37 -29.90 -4.99
CA LEU A 392 17.92 -29.55 -6.34
C LEU A 392 18.70 -30.33 -7.41
N GLN A 393 20.02 -30.46 -7.26
CA GLN A 393 20.85 -31.27 -8.16
C GLN A 393 20.38 -32.73 -8.22
N GLU A 394 20.04 -33.32 -7.06
CA GLU A 394 19.49 -34.67 -7.02
C GLU A 394 18.14 -34.78 -7.74
N LEU A 395 17.26 -33.78 -7.62
CA LEU A 395 15.99 -33.73 -8.36
C LEU A 395 16.21 -33.65 -9.87
N ILE A 396 17.18 -32.86 -10.32
CA ILE A 396 17.54 -32.75 -11.74
C ILE A 396 18.02 -34.11 -12.27
N GLU A 397 18.97 -34.74 -11.58
CA GLU A 397 19.63 -35.97 -12.03
C GLU A 397 18.75 -37.22 -11.91
N LYS A 398 18.03 -37.38 -10.79
CA LYS A 398 17.27 -38.61 -10.48
C LYS A 398 15.81 -38.52 -10.89
N CYS A 399 15.22 -37.32 -10.83
CA CYS A 399 13.79 -37.10 -11.10
C CYS A 399 13.52 -36.47 -12.46
N ASN A 400 14.56 -36.11 -13.23
CA ASN A 400 14.43 -35.36 -14.48
C ASN A 400 13.62 -34.06 -14.29
N ALA A 401 13.91 -33.29 -13.24
CA ALA A 401 13.11 -32.13 -12.86
C ALA A 401 12.89 -31.12 -14.01
N ASP A 402 13.88 -30.90 -14.89
CA ASP A 402 13.73 -30.02 -16.07
C ASP A 402 12.66 -30.52 -17.05
N ARG A 403 12.52 -31.83 -17.21
CA ARG A 403 11.44 -32.41 -18.02
C ARG A 403 10.08 -32.11 -17.38
N TRP A 404 9.96 -32.25 -16.07
CA TRP A 404 8.71 -31.97 -15.37
C TRP A 404 8.36 -30.49 -15.36
N HIS A 405 9.36 -29.59 -15.29
CA HIS A 405 9.15 -28.17 -15.54
C HIS A 405 8.47 -27.93 -16.89
N ALA A 406 8.98 -28.53 -17.97
CA ALA A 406 8.37 -28.38 -19.28
C ALA A 406 6.91 -28.87 -19.32
N VAL A 407 6.60 -29.97 -18.62
CA VAL A 407 5.22 -30.46 -18.49
C VAL A 407 4.35 -29.49 -17.68
N CYS A 408 4.87 -28.88 -16.61
CA CYS A 408 4.16 -27.86 -15.84
C CYS A 408 3.79 -26.66 -16.73
N VAL A 409 4.72 -26.19 -17.56
CA VAL A 409 4.49 -25.07 -18.49
C VAL A 409 3.37 -25.41 -19.49
N GLU A 410 3.37 -26.61 -20.04
CA GLU A 410 2.34 -27.04 -20.99
C GLU A 410 0.97 -27.22 -20.33
N GLU A 411 0.91 -27.81 -19.13
CA GLU A 411 -0.33 -27.91 -18.34
C GLU A 411 -0.86 -26.53 -17.94
N ALA A 412 0.03 -25.58 -17.62
CA ALA A 412 -0.34 -24.22 -17.28
C ALA A 412 -0.97 -23.47 -18.46
N LYS A 413 -0.35 -23.54 -19.64
CA LYS A 413 -0.91 -22.97 -20.87
C LYS A 413 -2.24 -23.61 -21.23
N LYS A 414 -2.32 -24.95 -21.15
CA LYS A 414 -3.55 -25.68 -21.45
C LYS A 414 -4.70 -25.25 -20.55
N LYS A 415 -4.46 -25.05 -19.25
CA LYS A 415 -5.49 -24.55 -18.34
C LYS A 415 -5.94 -23.13 -18.71
N LEU A 416 -5.02 -22.24 -19.08
CA LEU A 416 -5.37 -20.89 -19.53
C LEU A 416 -6.25 -20.93 -20.81
N GLU A 417 -5.93 -21.83 -21.75
CA GLU A 417 -6.75 -22.06 -22.94
C GLU A 417 -8.13 -22.64 -22.59
N GLU A 418 -8.20 -23.60 -21.67
CA GLU A 418 -9.44 -24.18 -21.13
C GLU A 418 -10.35 -23.09 -20.53
N GLU A 419 -9.79 -22.18 -19.73
CA GLU A 419 -10.51 -21.07 -19.10
C GLU A 419 -10.95 -20.00 -20.11
N ALA A 420 -10.09 -19.62 -21.06
CA ALA A 420 -10.44 -18.68 -22.12
C ALA A 420 -11.58 -19.23 -23.00
N ALA A 421 -11.54 -20.51 -23.34
CA ALA A 421 -12.60 -21.17 -24.09
C ALA A 421 -13.91 -21.23 -23.29
N ALA A 422 -13.84 -21.49 -21.98
CA ALA A 422 -15.02 -21.48 -21.10
C ALA A 422 -15.65 -20.09 -21.02
N SER A 423 -14.85 -19.04 -20.82
CA SER A 423 -15.32 -17.64 -20.79
C SER A 423 -15.97 -17.23 -22.12
N ALA A 424 -15.35 -17.59 -23.26
CA ALA A 424 -15.92 -17.31 -24.57
C ALA A 424 -17.25 -18.04 -24.81
N HIS A 425 -17.38 -19.28 -24.33
CA HIS A 425 -18.63 -20.03 -24.40
C HIS A 425 -19.72 -19.40 -23.51
N GLU A 426 -19.37 -18.95 -22.31
CA GLU A 426 -20.30 -18.27 -21.40
C GLU A 426 -20.78 -16.92 -21.97
N GLU A 427 -19.87 -16.13 -22.53
CA GLU A 427 -20.22 -14.87 -23.21
C GLU A 427 -21.14 -15.11 -24.42
N ALA A 428 -20.86 -16.13 -25.24
CA ALA A 428 -21.70 -16.49 -26.37
C ALA A 428 -23.10 -16.94 -25.92
N ALA A 429 -23.20 -17.74 -24.86
CA ALA A 429 -24.48 -18.16 -24.29
C ALA A 429 -25.27 -16.97 -23.71
N ALA A 430 -24.60 -16.02 -23.04
CA ALA A 430 -25.23 -14.82 -22.52
C ALA A 430 -25.73 -13.89 -23.64
N GLN A 431 -25.00 -13.78 -24.75
CA GLN A 431 -25.43 -13.03 -25.94
C GLN A 431 -26.63 -13.69 -26.61
N GLN A 432 -26.64 -15.01 -26.76
CA GLN A 432 -27.78 -15.75 -27.30
C GLN A 432 -29.03 -15.58 -26.42
N LEU A 433 -28.88 -15.66 -25.09
CA LEU A 433 -30.00 -15.42 -24.18
C LEU A 433 -30.57 -14.01 -24.32
N LYS A 434 -29.71 -12.99 -24.41
CA LYS A 434 -30.14 -11.60 -24.66
C LYS A 434 -30.89 -11.46 -25.98
N GLN A 435 -30.41 -12.10 -27.05
CA GLN A 435 -31.10 -12.09 -28.35
C GLN A 435 -32.48 -12.75 -28.26
N THR A 436 -32.59 -13.92 -27.62
CA THR A 436 -33.89 -14.59 -27.45
C THR A 436 -34.89 -13.79 -26.60
N LEU A 437 -34.41 -13.05 -25.59
CA LEU A 437 -35.26 -12.17 -24.78
C LEU A 437 -35.74 -10.96 -25.59
N THR A 438 -34.86 -10.34 -26.39
CA THR A 438 -35.27 -9.23 -27.27
C THR A 438 -36.23 -9.67 -28.37
N GLU A 439 -36.09 -10.88 -28.90
CA GLU A 439 -37.02 -11.46 -29.87
C GLU A 439 -38.38 -11.77 -29.23
N ALA A 440 -38.40 -12.26 -27.99
CA ALA A 440 -39.65 -12.46 -27.24
C ALA A 440 -40.36 -11.13 -26.94
N GLU A 441 -39.63 -10.09 -26.51
CA GLU A 441 -40.18 -8.75 -26.27
C GLU A 441 -40.76 -8.12 -27.56
N ASN A 442 -40.09 -8.32 -28.71
CA ASN A 442 -40.59 -7.84 -30.00
C ASN A 442 -41.82 -8.62 -30.48
N ASN A 443 -41.88 -9.93 -30.26
CA ASN A 443 -43.05 -10.76 -30.59
C ASN A 443 -44.26 -10.45 -29.68
N ASP A 444 -44.04 -10.11 -28.41
CA ASP A 444 -45.09 -9.66 -27.49
C ASP A 444 -45.59 -8.23 -27.85
N ALA A 445 -44.77 -7.41 -28.49
CA ALA A 445 -45.18 -6.12 -29.04
C ALA A 445 -45.99 -6.27 -30.34
N GLU A 446 -45.61 -7.20 -31.24
CA GLU A 446 -46.37 -7.49 -32.48
C GLU A 446 -47.73 -8.16 -32.18
N THR A 447 -47.81 -9.05 -31.20
CA THR A 447 -49.09 -9.67 -30.79
C THR A 447 -50.05 -8.68 -30.10
N ASN A 448 -49.53 -7.66 -29.41
CA ASN A 448 -50.36 -6.56 -28.87
C ASN A 448 -50.89 -5.61 -29.97
N LEU A 449 -50.15 -5.43 -31.07
CA LEU A 449 -50.61 -4.67 -32.24
C LEU A 449 -51.73 -5.41 -32.97
N ASP A 450 -51.64 -6.74 -33.12
CA ASP A 450 -52.70 -7.55 -33.71
C ASP A 450 -53.96 -7.63 -32.82
N ALA A 451 -53.81 -7.59 -31.49
CA ALA A 451 -54.95 -7.52 -30.57
C ALA A 451 -55.70 -6.17 -30.64
N GLN A 452 -55.02 -5.07 -30.94
CA GLN A 452 -55.65 -3.76 -31.14
C GLN A 452 -56.34 -3.61 -32.51
N MET A 453 -55.97 -4.39 -33.53
CA MET A 453 -56.63 -4.34 -34.85
C MET A 453 -57.92 -5.18 -34.94
N VAL A 454 -58.23 -6.03 -33.94
CA VAL A 454 -59.45 -6.87 -33.94
C VAL A 454 -60.64 -6.22 -33.22
N ASP A 455 -60.44 -5.16 -32.44
CA ASP A 455 -61.52 -4.52 -31.66
C ASP A 455 -62.20 -3.32 -32.35
N ASP A 456 -61.74 -2.93 -33.56
CA ASP A 456 -62.23 -1.73 -34.27
C ASP A 456 -63.39 -2.01 -35.26
N SER A 457 -64.25 -2.98 -34.94
CA SER A 457 -65.45 -3.26 -35.76
C SER A 457 -66.70 -3.66 -34.96
N ALA A 458 -67.09 -2.84 -33.98
CA ALA A 458 -68.49 -2.79 -33.52
C ALA A 458 -68.89 -1.43 -32.90
N GLY A 459 -69.38 -0.52 -33.76
CA GLY A 459 -70.61 0.24 -33.55
C GLY A 459 -70.80 1.14 -32.30
N THR A 460 -70.61 2.45 -32.54
CA THR A 460 -71.59 3.56 -32.34
C THR A 460 -72.19 3.93 -30.96
N GLU A 461 -72.30 5.26 -30.81
CA GLU A 461 -73.07 6.08 -29.83
C GLU A 461 -72.34 6.40 -28.51
N SER A 462 -71.81 7.61 -28.31
CA SER A 462 -72.43 8.94 -28.11
C SER A 462 -72.53 9.31 -26.62
N GLU A 463 -72.27 10.60 -26.35
CA GLU A 463 -72.41 11.39 -25.10
C GLU A 463 -71.16 11.46 -24.20
N ARG A 464 -70.41 12.59 -24.21
CA ARG A 464 -70.67 13.89 -23.51
C ARG A 464 -70.71 13.71 -21.99
N GLU A 465 -69.65 14.06 -21.28
CA GLU A 465 -69.41 15.32 -20.53
C GLU A 465 -68.70 14.84 -19.23
N GLN A 466 -67.76 15.49 -18.55
CA GLN A 466 -67.34 16.89 -18.48
C GLN A 466 -65.96 16.92 -17.81
N GLN A 467 -65.13 17.85 -18.27
CA GLN A 467 -63.98 18.37 -17.53
C GLN A 467 -64.44 19.11 -16.26
N THR A 468 -63.64 19.07 -15.21
CA THR A 468 -63.00 20.23 -14.53
C THR A 468 -62.22 19.72 -13.33
N ALA A 469 -60.90 19.99 -13.32
CA ALA A 469 -60.21 20.91 -12.41
C ALA A 469 -60.00 20.29 -11.01
N ASP A 470 -58.86 20.42 -10.36
CA ASP A 470 -58.05 21.61 -10.20
C ASP A 470 -56.70 21.24 -9.55
N ASP A 471 -55.79 22.20 -9.63
CA ASP A 471 -54.47 22.32 -9.01
C ASP A 471 -54.36 21.82 -7.56
N GLY A 472 -53.11 21.57 -7.13
CA GLY A 472 -52.74 21.88 -5.75
C GLY A 472 -51.67 20.98 -5.11
N ASP A 473 -50.42 21.31 -5.38
CA ASP A 473 -49.26 21.31 -4.48
C ASP A 473 -49.39 20.80 -3.01
N VAL A 474 -48.46 19.88 -2.69
CA VAL A 474 -47.41 20.02 -1.64
C VAL A 474 -47.69 19.62 -0.17
N GLN A 475 -46.72 18.83 0.31
CA GLN A 475 -46.13 18.69 1.66
C GLN A 475 -46.59 17.58 2.64
N MET A 476 -45.60 16.71 2.90
CA MET A 476 -45.04 16.28 4.20
C MET A 476 -45.92 15.46 5.15
N ALA A 477 -45.51 14.21 5.33
CA ALA A 477 -44.93 13.70 6.59
C ALA A 477 -44.01 12.52 6.30
#